data_AF-U9T0L5-F1
#
_entry.id   AF-U9T0L5-F1
#
_cell.length_a   1.000
_cell.length_b   1.000
_cell.length_c   1.000
_cell.angle_alpha   90.00
_cell.angle_beta   90.00
_cell.angle_gamma   90.00
#
_symmetry.space_group_name_H-M   'P 1'
#
loop_
_entity.id
_entity.type
_entity.pdbx_description
1 polymer ?
#
loop_
_entity_poly.entity_id
_entity_poly.type
_entity_poly.pdbx_seq_one_letter_code
_entity_poly.pdbx_strand_id
1 'polypeptide(L)'
;MGDLNYRIEKIPELEVKSMLENNEMEILLNYDQLNRERRILKQAFAGFEEGPITFPPTYKYDPGTNIWDTSEKKRTPAWTDRILWRSQKNEWCKQLSYKSHMEITFSDHKPVSATFEMKLKDCAHIEDDDKIIHDDVIILKDNGCDGHDSD
;
A
#
# COMPACT_ATOMS: atom_id res chain seq x y z
N MET A 1 1.49 -8.06 1.35
CA MET A 1 1.19 -7.07 0.28
C MET A 1 0.68 -7.79 -0.94
N GLY A 2 0.02 -7.09 -1.87
CA GLY A 2 -0.34 -7.63 -3.18
C GLY A 2 -1.72 -7.16 -3.67
N ASP A 3 -2.19 -7.80 -4.73
CA ASP A 3 -3.55 -7.67 -5.23
C ASP A 3 -4.52 -8.42 -4.29
N LEU A 4 -5.15 -7.69 -3.38
CA LEU A 4 -6.15 -8.22 -2.45
C LEU A 4 -7.56 -8.24 -3.06
N ASN A 5 -7.74 -7.71 -4.28
CA ASN A 5 -8.99 -7.69 -5.05
C ASN A 5 -10.23 -7.08 -4.38
N TYR A 6 -10.10 -6.40 -3.25
CA TYR A 6 -11.18 -5.62 -2.64
C TYR A 6 -11.64 -4.48 -3.56
N ARG A 7 -12.95 -4.25 -3.59
CA ARG A 7 -13.63 -3.31 -4.50
C ARG A 7 -14.36 -2.21 -3.73
N ILE A 8 -14.78 -1.21 -4.48
CA ILE A 8 -15.75 -0.21 -4.00
C ILE A 8 -17.15 -0.85 -4.05
N GLU A 9 -17.87 -0.76 -2.95
CA GLU A 9 -19.24 -1.27 -2.83
C GLU A 9 -20.29 -0.16 -2.91
N LYS A 10 -21.53 -0.54 -3.25
CA LYS A 10 -22.75 0.29 -3.15
C LYS A 10 -22.82 1.52 -4.06
N ILE A 11 -21.77 1.84 -4.80
CA ILE A 11 -21.72 2.94 -5.77
C ILE A 11 -21.57 2.35 -7.19
N PRO A 12 -22.46 2.70 -8.14
CA PRO A 12 -22.33 2.30 -9.54
C PRO A 12 -21.04 2.82 -10.19
N GLU A 13 -20.54 2.11 -11.20
CA GLU A 13 -19.27 2.42 -11.86
C GLU A 13 -19.19 3.85 -12.43
N LEU A 14 -20.24 4.33 -13.11
CA LEU A 14 -20.28 5.69 -13.67
C LEU A 14 -20.15 6.78 -12.59
N GLU A 15 -20.80 6.56 -11.44
CA GLU A 15 -20.75 7.49 -10.31
C GLU A 15 -19.36 7.46 -9.66
N VAL A 16 -18.75 6.28 -9.48
CA VAL A 16 -17.36 6.17 -9.02
C VAL A 16 -16.41 6.97 -9.93
N LYS A 17 -16.54 6.84 -11.25
CA LYS A 17 -15.70 7.60 -12.20
C LYS A 17 -15.91 9.11 -12.06
N SER A 18 -17.17 9.55 -11.97
CA SER A 18 -17.48 10.97 -11.77
C SER A 18 -16.93 11.54 -10.45
N MET A 19 -17.03 10.78 -9.36
CA MET A 19 -16.46 11.17 -8.06
C MET A 19 -14.94 11.29 -8.10
N LEU A 20 -14.25 10.38 -8.82
CA LEU A 20 -12.80 10.46 -9.02
C LEU A 20 -12.40 11.70 -9.82
N GLU A 21 -13.17 12.07 -10.84
CA GLU A 21 -12.95 13.29 -11.64
C GLU A 21 -13.17 14.57 -10.80
N ASN A 22 -14.07 14.52 -9.81
CA ASN A 22 -14.37 15.62 -8.88
C ASN A 22 -13.43 15.68 -7.66
N ASN A 23 -12.36 14.88 -7.59
CA ASN A 23 -11.46 14.75 -6.44
C ASN A 23 -12.16 14.29 -5.13
N GLU A 24 -13.28 13.57 -5.23
CA GLU A 24 -14.04 13.05 -4.07
C GLU A 24 -13.53 11.68 -3.59
N MET A 25 -12.23 11.43 -3.77
CA MET A 25 -11.58 10.16 -3.48
C MET A 25 -11.70 9.73 -2.02
N GLU A 26 -11.60 10.68 -1.09
CA GLU A 26 -11.71 10.42 0.34
C GLU A 26 -13.10 9.87 0.70
N ILE A 27 -14.14 10.34 0.02
CA ILE A 27 -15.51 9.84 0.19
C ILE A 27 -15.60 8.40 -0.30
N LEU A 28 -15.05 8.11 -1.50
CA LEU A 28 -15.02 6.76 -2.08
C LEU A 28 -14.30 5.75 -1.18
N LEU A 29 -13.23 6.16 -0.48
CA LEU A 29 -12.51 5.29 0.45
C LEU A 29 -13.37 4.81 1.65
N ASN A 30 -14.50 5.45 1.95
CA ASN A 30 -15.48 4.95 2.93
C ASN A 30 -16.35 3.79 2.41
N TYR A 31 -16.36 3.62 1.09
CA TYR A 31 -17.06 2.54 0.37
C TYR A 31 -16.11 1.41 -0.07
N ASP A 32 -14.79 1.57 0.15
CA ASP A 32 -13.79 0.52 -0.04
C ASP A 32 -14.03 -0.66 0.92
N GLN A 33 -14.20 -1.86 0.38
CA GLN A 33 -14.49 -3.07 1.15
C GLN A 33 -13.44 -3.35 2.23
N LEU A 34 -12.14 -3.24 1.90
CA LEU A 34 -11.07 -3.53 2.86
C LEU A 34 -11.10 -2.55 4.04
N ASN A 35 -11.28 -1.25 3.78
CA ASN A 35 -11.42 -0.25 4.83
C ASN A 35 -12.63 -0.55 5.72
N ARG A 36 -13.76 -0.96 5.14
CA ARG A 36 -14.97 -1.31 5.91
C ARG A 36 -14.75 -2.56 6.77
N GLU A 37 -14.18 -3.63 6.20
CA GLU A 37 -13.91 -4.88 6.91
C GLU A 37 -12.93 -4.69 8.07
N ARG A 38 -11.90 -3.84 7.87
CA ARG A 38 -10.91 -3.53 8.91
C ARG A 38 -11.46 -2.61 9.99
N ARG A 39 -12.08 -1.49 9.61
CA ARG A 39 -12.49 -0.43 10.57
C ARG A 39 -13.79 -0.76 11.29
N ILE A 40 -14.78 -1.29 10.58
CA ILE A 40 -16.13 -1.47 11.11
C ILE A 40 -16.33 -2.89 11.61
N LEU A 41 -16.01 -3.88 10.78
CA LEU A 41 -16.32 -5.28 11.07
C LEU A 41 -15.23 -5.96 11.91
N LYS A 42 -13.99 -5.46 11.87
CA LYS A 42 -12.79 -6.08 12.46
C LYS A 42 -12.60 -7.54 12.03
N GLN A 43 -13.02 -7.87 10.80
CA GLN A 43 -13.05 -9.25 10.28
C GLN A 43 -11.82 -9.61 9.44
N ALA A 44 -11.09 -8.60 8.94
CA ALA A 44 -9.92 -8.80 8.09
C ALA A 44 -8.69 -8.08 8.66
N PHE A 45 -7.51 -8.69 8.48
CA PHE A 45 -6.20 -8.10 8.80
C PHE A 45 -6.11 -7.48 10.21
N ALA A 46 -6.62 -8.19 11.23
CA ALA A 46 -6.60 -7.70 12.61
C ALA A 46 -5.17 -7.43 13.10
N GLY A 47 -4.95 -6.24 13.66
CA GLY A 47 -3.64 -5.78 14.12
C GLY A 47 -2.69 -5.30 13.02
N PHE A 48 -3.09 -5.33 11.75
CA PHE A 48 -2.34 -4.70 10.67
C PHE A 48 -2.76 -3.24 10.48
N GLU A 49 -1.77 -2.42 10.17
CA GLU A 49 -1.87 -1.02 9.80
C GLU A 49 -1.78 -0.86 8.28
N GLU A 50 -2.32 0.24 7.79
CA GLU A 50 -2.16 0.67 6.40
C GLU A 50 -2.06 2.20 6.38
N GLY A 51 -1.25 2.70 5.45
CA GLY A 51 -1.06 4.13 5.26
C GLY A 51 -2.30 4.83 4.73
N PRO A 52 -2.37 6.16 4.84
CA PRO A 52 -3.36 6.93 4.10
C PRO A 52 -3.17 6.71 2.59
N ILE A 53 -4.23 6.33 1.90
CA ILE A 53 -4.25 6.24 0.43
C ILE A 53 -4.50 7.64 -0.11
N THR A 54 -3.51 8.18 -0.82
CA THR A 54 -3.51 9.52 -1.41
C THR A 54 -3.33 9.48 -2.93
N PHE A 55 -3.48 8.29 -3.52
CA PHE A 55 -3.31 8.03 -4.95
C PHE A 55 -4.60 7.42 -5.54
N PRO A 56 -4.86 7.61 -6.85
CA PRO A 56 -6.06 7.10 -7.50
C PRO A 56 -6.12 5.56 -7.47
N PRO A 57 -7.30 4.96 -7.72
CA PRO A 57 -7.44 3.51 -7.83
C PRO A 57 -6.40 2.87 -8.74
N THR A 58 -5.91 1.69 -8.38
CA THR A 58 -4.82 1.00 -9.10
C THR A 58 -5.35 0.06 -10.18
N TYR A 59 -6.65 -0.20 -10.18
CA TYR A 59 -7.35 -1.08 -11.10
C TYR A 59 -8.72 -0.49 -11.46
N LYS A 60 -9.34 -0.73 -12.62
CA LYS A 60 -8.83 -1.39 -13.82
C LYS A 60 -8.62 -0.36 -14.92
N TYR A 61 -7.47 -0.43 -15.58
CA TYR A 61 -7.12 0.41 -16.72
C TYR A 61 -7.09 -0.39 -18.03
N ASP A 62 -7.22 0.30 -19.14
CA ASP A 62 -6.86 -0.25 -20.45
C ASP A 62 -5.33 -0.32 -20.57
N PRO A 63 -4.74 -1.51 -20.83
CA PRO A 63 -3.30 -1.65 -20.96
C PRO A 63 -2.69 -0.69 -21.98
N GLY A 64 -1.56 -0.11 -21.62
CA GLY A 64 -0.87 0.95 -22.37
C GLY A 64 -1.35 2.37 -22.05
N THR A 65 -2.37 2.54 -21.20
CA THR A 65 -2.98 3.85 -20.93
C THR A 65 -3.24 4.12 -19.44
N ASN A 66 -3.70 5.33 -19.13
CA ASN A 66 -4.32 5.70 -17.85
C ASN A 66 -5.83 5.91 -17.99
N ILE A 67 -6.43 5.33 -19.03
CA ILE A 67 -7.87 5.34 -19.28
C ILE A 67 -8.48 4.17 -18.52
N TRP A 68 -9.58 4.42 -17.81
CA TRP A 68 -10.33 3.37 -17.14
C TRP A 68 -10.88 2.34 -18.12
N ASP A 69 -11.05 1.10 -17.66
CA ASP A 69 -11.57 -0.03 -18.45
C ASP A 69 -12.72 0.36 -19.39
N THR A 70 -12.44 0.34 -20.70
CA THR A 70 -13.42 0.61 -21.77
C THR A 70 -14.06 -0.66 -22.33
N SER A 71 -13.64 -1.84 -21.84
CA SER A 71 -14.25 -3.10 -22.26
C SER A 71 -15.73 -3.17 -21.88
N GLU A 72 -16.45 -4.12 -22.48
CA GLU A 72 -17.88 -4.34 -22.20
C GLU A 72 -18.18 -4.61 -20.71
N LYS A 73 -17.19 -5.12 -19.96
CA LYS A 73 -17.33 -5.41 -18.53
C LYS A 73 -17.35 -4.15 -17.67
N LYS A 74 -16.79 -3.03 -18.15
CA LYS A 74 -16.71 -1.72 -17.48
C LYS A 74 -16.45 -1.88 -15.98
N ARG A 75 -15.32 -2.50 -15.63
CA ARG A 75 -15.00 -2.75 -14.21
C ARG A 75 -14.87 -1.42 -13.48
N THR A 76 -15.58 -1.29 -12.36
CA THR A 76 -15.46 -0.15 -11.44
C THR A 76 -14.01 0.02 -11.00
N PRO A 77 -13.46 1.26 -11.05
CA PRO A 77 -12.17 1.56 -10.45
C PRO A 77 -12.10 1.14 -8.96
N ALA A 78 -10.99 0.54 -8.53
CA ALA A 78 -10.77 0.07 -7.17
C ALA A 78 -9.29 0.07 -6.75
N TRP A 79 -9.03 0.17 -5.44
CA TRP A 79 -7.71 -0.03 -4.83
C TRP A 79 -7.51 -1.50 -4.47
N THR A 80 -7.22 -2.29 -5.50
CA THR A 80 -7.00 -3.74 -5.35
C THR A 80 -5.61 -4.05 -4.80
N ASP A 81 -4.63 -3.20 -5.09
CA ASP A 81 -3.22 -3.41 -4.75
C ASP A 81 -2.86 -2.70 -3.43
N ARG A 82 -2.60 -3.47 -2.38
CA ARG A 82 -2.52 -2.97 -1.00
C ARG A 82 -1.27 -3.41 -0.27
N ILE A 83 -0.73 -2.52 0.57
CA ILE A 83 0.42 -2.79 1.43
C ILE A 83 0.04 -2.50 2.87
N LEU A 84 -0.12 -3.57 3.63
CA LEU A 84 -0.39 -3.54 5.06
C LEU A 84 0.83 -4.08 5.81
N TRP A 85 1.09 -3.54 6.99
CA TRP A 85 2.16 -4.01 7.87
C TRP A 85 1.63 -4.23 9.28
N ARG A 86 2.37 -4.98 10.09
CA ARG A 86 2.10 -5.11 11.52
C ARG A 86 3.42 -5.01 12.26
N SER A 87 3.43 -4.22 13.31
CA SER A 87 4.58 -4.12 14.22
C SER A 87 4.18 -4.59 15.62
N GLN A 88 5.14 -5.12 16.39
CA GLN A 88 4.91 -5.41 17.81
C GLN A 88 4.80 -4.11 18.63
N LYS A 89 5.55 -3.08 18.23
CA LYS A 89 5.51 -1.75 18.82
C LYS A 89 5.38 -0.69 17.74
N ASN A 90 4.48 0.25 17.93
CA ASN A 90 4.17 1.26 16.91
C ASN A 90 5.39 2.11 16.54
N GLU A 91 6.29 2.35 17.49
CA GLU A 91 7.51 3.14 17.27
C GLU A 91 8.62 2.39 16.51
N TRP A 92 8.43 1.11 16.18
CA TRP A 92 9.44 0.30 15.47
C TRP A 92 9.29 0.34 13.95
N CYS A 93 8.12 0.68 13.43
CA CYS A 93 7.91 0.74 11.99
C CYS A 93 7.11 1.99 11.65
N LYS A 94 7.73 2.88 10.89
CA LYS A 94 7.10 4.11 10.42
C LYS A 94 7.06 4.09 8.90
N GLN A 95 5.87 4.14 8.32
CA GLN A 95 5.73 4.30 6.89
C GLN A 95 6.17 5.71 6.48
N LEU A 96 7.08 5.78 5.50
CA LEU A 96 7.64 7.02 4.96
C LEU A 96 6.93 7.45 3.66
N SER A 97 6.53 6.48 2.83
CA SER A 97 5.78 6.75 1.61
C SER A 97 4.81 5.64 1.28
N TYR A 98 3.72 5.99 0.59
CA TYR A 98 2.78 5.05 0.00
C TYR A 98 2.23 5.65 -1.30
N LYS A 99 2.54 5.04 -2.45
CA LYS A 99 2.23 5.62 -3.76
C LYS A 99 1.92 4.57 -4.81
N SER A 100 1.13 5.00 -5.80
CA SER A 100 0.93 4.31 -7.07
C SER A 100 1.77 4.97 -8.17
N HIS A 101 2.19 4.19 -9.16
CA HIS A 101 3.08 4.60 -10.26
C HIS A 101 2.31 4.62 -11.59
N MET A 102 1.67 5.76 -11.88
CA MET A 102 0.79 5.95 -13.04
C MET A 102 1.54 6.01 -14.38
N GLU A 103 2.85 6.23 -14.35
CA GLU A 103 3.73 6.23 -15.52
C GLU A 103 3.97 4.82 -16.08
N ILE A 104 3.71 3.78 -15.28
CA ILE A 104 3.85 2.39 -15.69
C ILE A 104 2.50 1.89 -16.20
N THR A 105 2.39 1.68 -17.50
CA THR A 105 1.09 1.46 -18.16
C THR A 105 0.92 0.09 -18.81
N PHE A 106 1.93 -0.77 -18.84
CA PHE A 106 1.87 -2.04 -19.59
C PHE A 106 0.82 -3.04 -19.06
N SER A 107 0.37 -2.89 -17.82
CA SER A 107 -0.68 -3.70 -17.17
C SER A 107 -1.96 -2.87 -16.98
N ASP A 108 -3.07 -3.58 -16.80
CA ASP A 108 -4.34 -3.02 -16.33
C ASP A 108 -4.32 -2.65 -14.83
N HIS A 109 -3.25 -3.02 -14.11
CA HIS A 109 -2.93 -2.55 -12.77
C HIS A 109 -1.81 -1.52 -12.79
N LYS A 110 -1.85 -0.61 -11.80
CA LYS A 110 -0.77 0.34 -11.52
C LYS A 110 0.07 -0.15 -10.36
N PRO A 111 1.41 -0.27 -10.50
CA PRO A 111 2.27 -0.71 -9.42
C PRO A 111 2.11 0.17 -8.18
N VAL A 112 2.24 -0.44 -7.01
CA VAL A 112 2.15 0.25 -5.72
C VAL A 112 3.44 -0.01 -4.95
N SER A 113 3.97 1.04 -4.32
CA SER A 113 5.12 0.93 -3.42
C SER A 113 4.86 1.61 -2.10
N ALA A 114 5.42 1.05 -1.03
CA ALA A 114 5.55 1.71 0.25
C ALA A 114 6.99 1.61 0.73
N THR A 115 7.46 2.64 1.41
CA THR A 115 8.77 2.64 2.09
C THR A 115 8.59 2.81 3.58
N PHE A 116 9.49 2.19 4.35
CA PHE A 116 9.40 2.15 5.81
C PHE A 116 10.75 2.48 6.43
N GLU A 117 10.70 3.21 7.53
CA GLU A 117 11.80 3.31 8.50
C GLU A 117 11.53 2.29 9.60
N MET A 118 12.50 1.41 9.85
CA MET A 118 12.37 0.34 10.83
C MET A 118 13.47 0.42 11.88
N LYS A 119 13.09 0.30 13.16
CA LYS A 119 14.04 0.12 14.26
C LYS A 119 14.34 -1.35 14.42
N LEU A 120 15.60 -1.71 14.27
CA LEU A 120 16.08 -3.05 14.60
C LEU A 120 16.41 -3.10 16.09
N LYS A 121 16.13 -4.23 16.72
CA LYS A 121 16.64 -4.49 18.06
C LYS A 121 18.10 -4.88 17.92
N ASP A 122 19.00 -4.18 18.61
CA ASP A 122 20.40 -4.61 18.70
C ASP A 122 20.44 -6.00 19.32
N CYS A 123 20.87 -6.95 18.51
CA CYS A 123 21.05 -8.34 18.90
C CYS A 123 22.51 -8.54 19.33
N ALA A 124 22.91 -7.85 20.40
CA ALA A 124 24.12 -8.25 21.11
C ALA A 124 23.80 -9.60 21.80
N HIS A 125 24.28 -10.69 21.19
CA HIS A 125 24.07 -12.10 21.54
C HIS A 125 22.80 -12.76 21.00
N ILE A 126 22.79 -13.05 19.70
CA ILE A 126 22.03 -14.20 19.16
C ILE A 126 23.08 -15.28 18.84
N GLU A 127 23.04 -16.40 19.57
CA GLU A 127 23.68 -17.66 19.14
C GLU A 127 23.05 -18.09 17.81
N ASP A 128 23.87 -18.60 16.89
CA ASP A 128 23.68 -18.69 15.43
C ASP A 128 22.42 -19.41 14.89
N ASP A 129 21.44 -19.83 15.69
CA ASP A 129 20.40 -20.78 15.26
C ASP A 129 19.02 -20.19 14.85
N ASP A 130 18.74 -18.90 15.05
CA ASP A 130 17.37 -18.34 14.86
C ASP A 130 17.24 -17.14 13.89
N LYS A 131 18.10 -17.02 12.87
CA LYS A 131 17.88 -16.02 11.80
C LYS A 131 16.96 -16.58 10.70
N ILE A 132 15.64 -16.45 10.90
CA ILE A 132 14.69 -16.54 9.79
C ILE A 132 14.63 -15.16 9.11
N ILE A 133 15.40 -14.99 8.05
CA ILE A 133 15.28 -13.86 7.13
C ILE A 133 14.15 -14.21 6.15
N HIS A 134 13.04 -13.47 6.22
CA HIS A 134 12.08 -13.47 5.12
C HIS A 134 12.59 -12.51 4.04
N ASP A 135 12.95 -13.07 2.88
CA ASP A 135 13.30 -12.32 1.68
C ASP A 135 12.09 -11.53 1.18
N ASP A 136 12.04 -10.25 1.53
CA ASP A 136 11.40 -9.21 0.73
C ASP A 136 12.27 -7.95 0.84
N VAL A 137 12.67 -7.43 -0.31
CA VAL A 137 13.80 -6.50 -0.53
C VAL A 137 13.81 -5.30 0.44
N ILE A 138 14.85 -5.24 1.29
CA ILE A 138 15.23 -4.05 2.07
C ILE A 138 16.46 -3.43 1.40
N ILE A 139 16.30 -2.28 0.72
CA ILE A 139 17.45 -1.46 0.30
C ILE A 139 17.79 -0.52 1.46
N LEU A 140 18.86 -0.85 2.19
CA LEU A 140 19.47 0.06 3.16
C LEU A 140 20.39 1.03 2.40
N LYS A 141 20.27 2.33 2.69
CA LYS A 141 21.32 3.30 2.39
C LYS A 141 22.13 3.48 3.67
N ASP A 142 23.43 3.16 3.59
CA ASP A 142 24.39 3.51 4.63
C ASP A 142 24.41 5.03 4.81
N ASN A 143 24.09 5.49 6.02
CA ASN A 143 24.50 6.81 6.46
C ASN A 143 25.85 6.61 7.16
N GLY A 144 26.91 7.11 6.50
CA GLY A 144 28.28 6.99 6.98
C GLY A 144 28.45 7.43 8.43
N CYS A 145 29.28 6.69 9.15
CA CYS A 145 29.75 7.04 10.48
C CYS A 145 30.68 8.25 10.36
N ASP A 146 30.23 9.42 10.81
CA ASP A 146 31.10 10.54 11.13
C ASP A 146 31.42 10.52 12.64
N GLY A 147 32.72 10.59 12.94
CA GLY A 147 33.20 11.27 14.14
C GLY A 147 33.84 10.39 15.21
N HIS A 148 35.17 10.23 15.13
CA HIS A 148 36.06 10.27 16.29
C HIS A 148 37.44 10.77 15.83
N ASP A 149 37.61 12.10 15.84
CA ASP A 149 38.94 12.70 16.03
C ASP A 149 39.19 12.74 17.54
N SER A 150 40.31 12.16 17.97
CA SER A 150 40.81 12.25 19.34
C SER A 150 41.89 13.34 19.39
N ASP A 151 41.88 14.12 20.47
CA ASP A 151 42.84 15.17 20.83
C ASP A 151 44.32 14.74 20.79
#